data_AF-A0A372ZK89-F1
#
_entry.id   AF-A0A372ZK89-F1
#
_cell.length_a   1.000
_cell.length_b   1.000
_cell.length_c   1.000
_cell.angle_alpha   90.00
_cell.angle_beta   90.00
_cell.angle_gamma   90.00
#
_symmetry.space_group_name_H-M   'P 1'
#
loop_
_entity.id
_entity.type
_entity.pdbx_description
1 polymer ?
#
loop_
_entity_poly.entity_id
_entity_poly.type
_entity_poly.pdbx_seq_one_letter_code
_entity_poly.pdbx_strand_id
1 'polypeptide(L)' 'MARTVMDINDDLLAEAAEIFGTTTKTATVNAALEDAVKRRKRQVFTTWLEDGGLPDLTGPVEKGE' A
#
# COMPACT_ATOMS: atom_id res chain seq x y z
N MET A 1 -20.57 -0.54 -4.01
CA MET A 1 -19.48 -0.95 -4.92
C MET A 1 -20.07 -1.29 -6.28
N ALA A 2 -19.36 -0.99 -7.37
CA ALA A 2 -19.76 -1.41 -8.71
C ALA A 2 -19.41 -2.90 -8.91
N ARG A 3 -20.27 -3.65 -9.61
CA ARG A 3 -20.02 -5.06 -9.95
C ARG A 3 -19.19 -5.10 -11.24
N THR A 4 -17.96 -5.57 -11.13
CA THR A 4 -17.05 -5.76 -12.27
C THR A 4 -16.94 -7.25 -12.58
N VAL A 5 -17.06 -7.61 -13.85
CA VAL A 5 -16.80 -8.97 -14.34
C VAL A 5 -15.46 -8.94 -15.08
N MET A 6 -14.50 -9.72 -14.61
CA MET A 6 -13.16 -9.80 -15.18
C MET A 6 -12.57 -11.19 -14.94
N ASP A 7 -11.67 -11.59 -15.82
CA ASP A 7 -10.90 -12.82 -15.66
C ASP A 7 -9.69 -12.57 -14.77
N ILE A 8 -9.44 -13.48 -13.83
CA ILE A 8 -8.34 -13.41 -12.87
C ILE A 8 -7.64 -14.77 -12.87
N ASN A 9 -6.32 -14.77 -12.72
CA ASN A 9 -5.57 -16.00 -12.50
C ASN A 9 -5.94 -16.58 -11.12
N ASP A 10 -6.63 -17.72 -11.13
CA ASP A 10 -7.15 -18.35 -9.90
C ASP A 10 -6.04 -18.87 -8.97
N ASP A 11 -4.87 -19.27 -9.51
CA ASP A 11 -3.75 -19.73 -8.70
C ASP A 11 -3.14 -18.56 -7.90
N LEU A 12 -2.93 -17.42 -8.55
CA LEU A 12 -2.46 -16.21 -7.88
C LEU A 12 -3.49 -15.66 -6.89
N LEU A 13 -4.77 -15.83 -7.18
CA LEU A 13 -5.84 -15.42 -6.27
C LEU A 13 -5.87 -16.30 -5.01
N ALA A 14 -5.61 -17.60 -5.14
CA ALA A 14 -5.50 -18.50 -4.01
C ALA A 14 -4.27 -18.17 -3.14
N GLU A 15 -3.11 -17.96 -3.75
CA GLU A 15 -1.90 -17.56 -3.03
C GLU A 15 -2.08 -16.22 -2.31
N ALA A 16 -2.69 -15.24 -2.97
CA ALA A 16 -3.04 -13.96 -2.35
C ALA A 16 -4.03 -14.16 -1.18
N ALA A 17 -4.99 -15.08 -1.30
CA ALA A 17 -5.95 -15.34 -0.24
C ALA A 17 -5.26 -15.89 1.01
N GLU A 18 -4.26 -16.76 0.85
CA GLU A 18 -3.42 -17.27 1.93
C GLU A 18 -2.57 -16.16 2.56
N ILE A 19 -1.87 -15.36 1.74
CA ILE A 19 -1.04 -14.25 2.20
C ILE A 19 -1.84 -13.24 3.02
N PHE A 20 -3.05 -12.90 2.56
CA PHE A 20 -3.91 -11.91 3.22
C PHE A 20 -4.86 -12.52 4.26
N GLY A 21 -4.88 -13.84 4.44
CA GLY A 21 -5.78 -14.54 5.36
C GLY A 21 -7.27 -14.32 5.06
N THR A 22 -7.63 -14.23 3.79
CA THR A 22 -9.00 -13.92 3.34
C THR A 22 -9.74 -15.16 2.86
N THR A 23 -11.06 -15.18 3.03
CA THR A 23 -11.91 -16.34 2.71
C THR A 23 -12.79 -16.13 1.47
N THR A 24 -12.82 -14.93 0.90
CA THR A 24 -13.63 -14.61 -0.29
C THR A 24 -12.80 -13.92 -1.35
N LYS A 25 -13.04 -14.28 -2.63
CA LYS A 25 -12.34 -13.69 -3.79
C LYS A 25 -12.37 -12.16 -3.76
N THR A 26 -13.53 -11.57 -3.44
CA THR A 26 -13.68 -10.11 -3.34
C THR A 26 -12.83 -9.50 -2.23
N ALA A 27 -12.77 -10.13 -1.05
CA ALA A 27 -11.92 -9.66 0.04
C ALA A 27 -10.43 -9.73 -0.34
N THR A 28 -10.02 -10.82 -1.01
CA THR A 28 -8.65 -10.99 -1.50
C THR A 28 -8.27 -9.91 -2.50
N VAL A 29 -9.12 -9.66 -3.50
CA VAL A 29 -8.88 -8.62 -4.51
C VAL A 29 -8.80 -7.23 -3.86
N ASN A 30 -9.73 -6.90 -2.95
CA ASN A 30 -9.70 -5.61 -2.27
C ASN A 30 -8.44 -5.45 -1.41
N ALA A 31 -8.02 -6.48 -0.67
CA ALA A 31 -6.81 -6.45 0.14
C ALA A 31 -5.55 -6.28 -0.72
N ALA A 32 -5.47 -7.01 -1.84
CA ALA A 32 -4.37 -6.90 -2.79
C ALA A 32 -4.27 -5.49 -3.40
N LEU A 33 -5.41 -4.91 -3.80
CA LEU A 33 -5.46 -3.55 -4.34
C LEU A 33 -5.06 -2.51 -3.28
N GLU A 34 -5.53 -2.67 -2.04
CA GLU A 34 -5.16 -1.79 -0.94
C GLU A 34 -3.65 -1.84 -0.64
N ASP A 35 -3.06 -3.04 -0.60
CA ASP A 35 -1.61 -3.18 -0.41
C ASP A 35 -0.83 -2.54 -1.56
N ALA A 36 -1.21 -2.79 -2.82
CA ALA A 36 -0.57 -2.21 -3.98
C ALA A 36 -0.59 -0.66 -3.93
N VAL A 37 -1.74 -0.07 -3.58
CA VAL A 37 -1.88 1.38 -3.43
C VAL A 37 -1.03 1.90 -2.28
N LYS A 38 -1.06 1.24 -1.10
CA LYS A 38 -0.23 1.63 0.05
C LYS A 38 1.25 1.54 -0.28
N ARG A 39 1.69 0.48 -0.96
CA ARG A 39 3.07 0.29 -1.39
C ARG A 39 3.51 1.40 -2.33
N ARG A 40 2.69 1.77 -3.32
CA ARG A 40 3.00 2.89 -4.21
C ARG A 40 3.06 4.22 -3.46
N LYS A 41 2.12 4.49 -2.55
CA LYS A 41 2.13 5.72 -1.73
C LYS A 41 3.39 5.81 -0.87
N ARG A 42 3.80 4.70 -0.25
CA ARG A 42 5.07 4.64 0.51
C ARG A 42 6.27 4.97 -0.37
N GLN A 43 6.34 4.40 -1.57
CA GLN A 43 7.43 4.70 -2.53
C GLN A 43 7.47 6.17 -2.91
N VAL A 44 6.33 6.74 -3.31
CA VAL A 44 6.23 8.17 -3.66
C VAL A 44 6.61 9.06 -2.47
N PHE A 45 6.16 8.71 -1.27
CA PHE A 45 6.51 9.42 -0.07
C PHE A 45 8.02 9.37 0.19
N THR A 46 8.66 8.21 0.06
CA THR A 46 10.11 8.08 0.18
C THR A 46 10.86 8.94 -0.84
N THR A 47 10.46 8.93 -2.12
CA THR A 47 11.06 9.80 -3.13
C THR A 47 10.89 11.28 -2.78
N TRP A 48 9.70 11.68 -2.34
CA TRP A 48 9.46 13.05 -1.89
C TRP A 48 10.31 13.46 -0.68
N LEU A 49 10.61 12.52 0.23
CA LEU A 49 11.54 12.76 1.33
C LEU A 49 12.98 12.97 0.83
N GLU A 50 13.44 12.16 -0.13
CA GLU A 50 14.76 12.29 -0.77
C GLU A 50 14.90 13.65 -1.49
N ASP A 51 13.81 14.14 -2.09
CA ASP A 51 13.74 15.45 -2.76
C ASP A 51 13.66 16.63 -1.76
N GLY A 52 13.78 16.38 -0.45
CA GLY A 52 13.81 17.43 0.58
C GLY A 52 12.42 17.90 1.03
N GLY A 53 11.40 17.04 0.93
CA GLY A 53 10.02 17.36 1.28
C GLY A 53 9.75 17.77 2.74
N LEU A 54 10.72 17.60 3.65
CA LEU A 54 10.60 18.00 5.05
C LEU A 54 11.64 19.07 5.43
N PRO A 55 11.65 20.25 4.79
CA PRO A 55 12.69 21.25 4.99
C PRO A 55 12.74 21.77 6.44
N ASP A 56 11.59 21.83 7.12
CA ASP A 56 11.49 22.32 8.50
C ASP A 56 11.84 21.25 9.55
N LEU A 57 12.09 19.99 9.13
CA LEU A 57 12.46 18.88 10.02
C LEU A 57 13.91 18.42 9.83
N THR A 58 14.71 19.13 9.01
CA THR A 58 16.14 18.83 8.80
C THR A 58 17.08 19.70 9.64
N GLY A 59 16.55 20.55 10.52
CA GLY A 59 17.33 21.44 11.39
C GLY A 59 17.83 20.78 12.69
N PRO A 60 18.71 21.44 13.45
CA PRO A 60 19.13 20.99 14.77
C PRO A 60 17.93 20.84 15.71
N VAL A 61 17.89 19.77 16.51
CA VAL A 61 16.85 19.60 17.53
C VAL A 61 17.19 20.50 18.71
N GLU A 62 16.35 21.51 18.98
CA GLU A 62 16.42 22.28 20.21
C GLU A 62 15.99 21.39 21.38
N LYS A 63 16.92 21.13 22.32
CA LYS A 63 16.56 20.51 23.60
C LYS A 63 15.85 21.58 24.42
N GLY A 64 14.56 21.38 24.71
CA GLY A 64 13.84 22.21 25.67
C GLY A 64 14.52 22.15 27.05
N GLU A 65 14.64 23.31 27.70
CA GLU A 65 15.11 23.46 29.09
C GLU A 65 14.24 22.69 30.10
#